data_AF-A0A218ZV57-F1
#
_entry.id   AF-A0A218ZV57-F1
#
_cell.length_a   1.000
_cell.length_b   1.000
_cell.length_c   1.000
_cell.angle_alpha   90.00
_cell.angle_beta   90.00
_cell.angle_gamma   90.00
#
_symmetry.space_group_name_H-M   'P 1'
#
loop_
_entity.id
_entity.type
_entity.pdbx_description
1 polymer ?
#
loop_
_entity_poly.entity_id
_entity_poly.type
_entity_poly.pdbx_seq_one_letter_code
_entity_poly.pdbx_strand_id
1 'polypeptide(L)'
;MLVLGIEGTAHTVSAGIVSEERILSNVNSTYLPPAGGIHPREAAIHHSTEIVTVIRKSLAEANAEMKDIDAVAFSSGPGLGPCLRVAATAARTLSIKFGKPIVRVNHPLGHIEIGRKLTGAVDPAMLYVSGGNTQVLAHINGRYRVIGETIDIGVGNMLDKLARDFGISFPGGPQIERMAAIGSELHELPYSVKGMNCSFSGILTAALALKKAGKKPEDIFFSVQETAFAMLVEILERALYLTGKKEIMIAGGVARNDRLRQMITEMAAESGYDARLTDKQYCMDNGAMIAQAGMLIYKARGGERIEETQINQRERIDSVDAPWIKSGKLYPAMGAGAESVTSKDTFYGRDVVFKQRLSKKYRNPLLDSRIKTMRQRTEFILLKKMNELGIGVPVVYDYNPYNNSLTLGSIKGVMLSQFLADAKEYQAVISKLGKTIGTIHTRRITHGDLTTNNIIVADNKVYLIDPSMGRMDSTVEDMASDIFLLSESFRSLNSNVTDLVDIFIDSYNRSFRDSSLVMETLNLMEKRRRYV
;
A
#
# COMPACT_ATOMS: atom_id res chain seq x y z
N MET A 1 29.56 5.16 16.12
CA MET A 1 28.34 5.29 16.93
C MET A 1 27.64 3.94 17.02
N LEU A 2 27.16 3.54 18.19
CA LEU A 2 26.40 2.32 18.46
C LEU A 2 25.00 2.67 18.98
N VAL A 3 23.96 2.10 18.38
CA VAL A 3 22.57 2.30 18.81
C VAL A 3 21.94 0.97 19.18
N LEU A 4 21.31 0.92 20.36
CA LEU A 4 20.48 -0.20 20.80
C LEU A 4 19.02 0.08 20.41
N GLY A 5 18.41 -0.78 19.61
CA GLY A 5 17.01 -0.71 19.22
C GLY A 5 16.16 -1.76 19.93
N ILE A 6 14.98 -1.36 20.39
CA ILE A 6 14.00 -2.22 21.05
C ILE A 6 12.69 -2.24 20.24
N GLU A 7 12.35 -3.40 19.71
CA GLU A 7 11.09 -3.66 18.99
C GLU A 7 10.10 -4.39 19.90
N GLY A 8 8.84 -3.95 19.90
CA GLY A 8 7.78 -4.58 20.69
C GLY A 8 6.38 -4.11 20.31
N THR A 9 6.11 -3.94 19.02
CA THR A 9 4.80 -3.47 18.51
C THR A 9 3.74 -4.57 18.45
N ALA A 10 4.14 -5.82 18.21
CA ALA A 10 3.24 -6.95 17.97
C ALA A 10 3.56 -8.15 18.88
N HIS A 11 3.63 -9.35 18.31
CA HIS A 11 3.86 -10.61 19.04
C HIS A 11 5.35 -10.96 19.20
N THR A 12 6.26 -10.19 18.59
CA THR A 12 7.70 -10.36 18.77
C THR A 12 8.25 -9.22 19.62
N VAL A 13 9.04 -9.57 20.63
CA VAL A 13 9.93 -8.62 21.32
C VAL A 13 11.36 -8.88 20.84
N SER A 14 12.09 -7.82 20.53
CA SER A 14 13.44 -7.95 19.99
C SER A 14 14.33 -6.80 20.41
N ALA A 15 15.62 -7.08 20.57
CA ALA A 15 16.66 -6.10 20.78
C ALA A 15 17.78 -6.32 19.75
N GLY A 16 18.29 -5.24 19.17
CA GLY A 16 19.40 -5.30 18.23
C GLY A 16 20.32 -4.10 18.37
N ILE A 17 21.59 -4.30 18.06
CA ILE A 17 22.61 -3.24 18.10
C ILE A 17 23.18 -3.06 16.71
N VAL A 18 23.23 -1.82 16.25
CA VAL A 18 23.83 -1.46 14.95
C VAL A 18 24.93 -0.43 15.14
N SER A 19 25.95 -0.53 14.30
CA SER A 19 26.89 0.54 14.01
C SER A 19 26.57 1.14 12.65
N GLU A 20 27.34 2.16 12.24
CA GLU A 20 27.17 2.78 10.92
C GLU A 20 27.30 1.76 9.78
N GLU A 21 28.28 0.88 9.89
CA GLU A 21 28.66 -0.08 8.86
C GLU A 21 27.91 -1.41 8.98
N ARG A 22 27.66 -1.88 10.21
CA ARG A 22 27.27 -3.27 10.46
C ARG A 22 26.10 -3.41 11.43
N ILE A 23 25.43 -4.55 11.34
CA ILE A 23 24.50 -5.04 12.36
C ILE A 23 25.33 -5.92 13.28
N LEU A 24 25.42 -5.58 14.56
CA LEU A 24 26.27 -6.27 15.53
C LEU A 24 25.52 -7.37 16.26
N SER A 25 24.22 -7.18 16.50
CA SER A 25 23.35 -8.21 17.08
C SER A 25 21.89 -7.99 16.71
N ASN A 26 21.12 -9.07 16.73
CA ASN A 26 19.69 -9.03 16.48
C ASN A 26 18.98 -10.23 17.13
N VAL A 27 18.53 -10.05 18.37
CA VAL A 27 17.93 -11.12 19.19
C VAL A 27 16.43 -10.94 19.26
N ASN A 28 15.67 -11.99 18.97
CA ASN A 28 14.21 -11.99 19.02
C ASN A 28 13.66 -13.03 20.01
N SER A 29 12.46 -12.78 20.48
CA SER A 29 11.63 -13.73 21.23
C SER A 29 10.17 -13.53 20.80
N THR A 30 9.58 -14.56 20.20
CA THR A 30 8.25 -14.50 19.60
C THR A 30 7.23 -15.23 20.46
N TYR A 31 6.15 -14.54 20.82
CA TYR A 31 4.99 -15.14 21.48
C TYR A 31 4.19 -15.97 20.47
N LEU A 32 4.04 -17.26 20.77
CA LEU A 32 3.21 -18.18 20.02
C LEU A 32 1.91 -18.41 20.80
N PRO A 33 0.75 -17.94 20.32
CA PRO A 33 -0.50 -18.13 21.02
C PRO A 33 -0.88 -19.61 21.07
N PRO A 34 -1.34 -20.14 22.23
CA PRO A 34 -1.71 -21.54 22.36
C PRO A 34 -2.95 -21.91 21.51
N ALA A 35 -3.87 -20.96 21.31
CA ALA A 35 -5.01 -21.10 20.41
C ALA A 35 -5.46 -19.73 19.88
N GLY A 36 -6.01 -19.72 18.66
CA GLY A 36 -6.66 -18.53 18.10
C GLY A 36 -5.71 -17.49 17.50
N GLY A 37 -5.96 -16.22 17.78
CA GLY A 37 -5.14 -15.08 17.32
C GLY A 37 -4.29 -14.49 18.43
N ILE A 38 -3.54 -13.44 18.14
CA ILE A 38 -2.70 -12.76 19.13
C ILE A 38 -3.60 -12.05 20.15
N HIS A 39 -3.50 -12.45 21.43
CA HIS A 39 -4.17 -11.75 22.52
C HIS A 39 -3.27 -10.62 23.07
N PRO A 40 -3.65 -9.33 22.98
CA PRO A 40 -2.75 -8.22 23.30
C PRO A 40 -2.18 -8.24 24.72
N ARG A 41 -2.96 -8.71 25.70
CA ARG A 41 -2.51 -8.81 27.10
C ARG A 41 -1.47 -9.92 27.29
N GLU A 42 -1.63 -11.06 26.62
CA GLU A 42 -0.70 -12.18 26.75
C GLU A 42 0.62 -11.88 26.06
N ALA A 43 0.56 -11.26 24.87
CA ALA A 43 1.74 -10.77 24.18
C ALA A 43 2.52 -9.74 25.04
N ALA A 44 1.83 -8.84 25.76
CA ALA A 44 2.51 -7.91 26.66
C ALA A 44 3.15 -8.60 27.88
N ILE A 45 2.53 -9.65 28.43
CA ILE A 45 3.12 -10.46 29.52
C ILE A 45 4.39 -11.15 29.02
N HIS A 46 4.34 -11.77 27.84
CA HIS A 46 5.51 -12.35 27.17
C HIS A 46 6.63 -11.31 27.04
N HIS A 47 6.33 -10.13 26.49
CA HIS A 47 7.32 -9.05 26.35
C HIS A 47 7.91 -8.65 27.68
N SER A 48 7.09 -8.50 28.73
CA SER A 48 7.59 -8.12 30.05
C SER A 48 8.53 -9.16 30.68
N THR A 49 8.33 -10.43 30.34
CA THR A 49 9.15 -11.56 30.81
C THR A 49 10.48 -11.62 30.03
N GLU A 50 10.42 -11.37 28.72
CA GLU A 50 11.54 -11.62 27.80
C GLU A 50 12.40 -10.39 27.49
N ILE A 51 11.91 -9.17 27.71
CA ILE A 51 12.58 -7.94 27.27
C ILE A 51 13.99 -7.78 27.86
N VAL A 52 14.18 -8.14 29.14
CA VAL A 52 15.49 -8.09 29.80
C VAL A 52 16.43 -9.13 29.20
N THR A 53 15.92 -10.33 28.91
CA THR A 53 16.68 -11.44 28.31
C THR A 53 17.18 -11.07 26.92
N VAL A 54 16.31 -10.55 26.05
CA VAL A 54 16.71 -10.19 24.68
C VAL A 54 17.71 -9.04 24.67
N ILE A 55 17.57 -8.03 25.55
CA ILE A 55 18.53 -6.93 25.67
C ILE A 55 19.91 -7.42 26.13
N ARG A 56 19.95 -8.27 27.16
CA ARG A 56 21.22 -8.84 27.66
C ARG A 56 21.92 -9.69 26.61
N LYS A 57 21.17 -10.55 25.91
CA LYS A 57 21.71 -11.37 24.82
C LYS A 57 22.22 -10.49 23.67
N SER A 58 21.49 -9.44 23.29
CA SER A 58 21.90 -8.51 22.23
C SER A 58 23.20 -7.78 22.57
N LEU A 59 23.38 -7.33 23.81
CA LEU A 59 24.65 -6.74 24.29
C LEU A 59 25.79 -7.76 24.24
N ALA A 60 25.55 -8.99 24.70
CA ALA A 60 26.55 -10.05 24.68
C ALA A 60 26.97 -10.44 23.25
N GLU A 61 26.02 -10.61 22.33
CA GLU A 61 26.29 -10.91 20.91
C GLU A 61 27.06 -9.79 20.21
N ALA A 62 26.77 -8.52 20.56
CA ALA A 62 27.49 -7.37 20.04
C ALA A 62 28.87 -7.16 20.70
N ASN A 63 29.22 -7.95 21.71
CA ASN A 63 30.39 -7.76 22.57
C ASN A 63 30.49 -6.31 23.09
N ALA A 64 29.36 -5.79 23.59
CA ALA A 64 29.22 -4.40 24.04
C ALA A 64 28.57 -4.33 25.43
N GLU A 65 28.91 -3.28 26.17
CA GLU A 65 28.23 -2.91 27.42
C GLU A 65 27.34 -1.68 27.21
N MET A 66 26.41 -1.42 28.13
CA MET A 66 25.56 -0.23 28.06
C MET A 66 26.35 1.09 28.06
N LYS A 67 27.59 1.10 28.57
CA LYS A 67 28.46 2.29 28.51
C LYS A 67 28.88 2.63 27.08
N ASP A 68 28.98 1.64 26.20
CA ASP A 68 29.42 1.76 24.81
C ASP A 68 28.28 2.20 23.87
N ILE A 69 27.03 2.09 24.33
CA ILE A 69 25.84 2.51 23.57
C ILE A 69 25.73 4.04 23.57
N ASP A 70 25.57 4.64 22.39
CA ASP A 70 25.46 6.09 22.21
C ASP A 70 24.01 6.59 22.25
N ALA A 71 23.04 5.75 21.85
CA ALA A 71 21.62 6.06 21.94
C ALA A 71 20.75 4.79 22.08
N VAL A 72 19.58 4.95 22.70
CA VAL A 72 18.55 3.91 22.84
C VAL A 72 17.35 4.28 21.98
N ALA A 73 17.03 3.44 21.00
CA ALA A 73 15.88 3.59 20.13
C ALA A 73 14.79 2.58 20.50
N PHE A 74 13.51 2.96 20.32
CA PHE A 74 12.41 2.02 20.50
C PHE A 74 11.26 2.25 19.53
N SER A 75 10.51 1.20 19.23
CA SER A 75 9.33 1.24 18.39
C SER A 75 8.19 2.00 19.09
N SER A 76 7.85 3.22 18.63
CA SER A 76 6.79 4.06 19.22
C SER A 76 5.39 3.76 18.69
N GLY A 77 5.31 3.15 17.50
CA GLY A 77 4.07 2.80 16.84
C GLY A 77 4.22 2.69 15.32
N PRO A 78 3.14 2.31 14.60
CA PRO A 78 1.87 1.81 15.12
C PRO A 78 2.01 0.41 15.73
N GLY A 79 1.03 -0.05 16.51
CA GLY A 79 1.09 -1.37 17.15
C GLY A 79 0.17 -1.56 18.35
N LEU A 80 0.25 -2.74 18.98
CA LEU A 80 -0.56 -3.12 20.14
C LEU A 80 -0.19 -2.27 21.36
N GLY A 81 -1.11 -1.45 21.84
CA GLY A 81 -0.89 -0.53 22.97
C GLY A 81 -0.25 -1.18 24.22
N PRO A 82 -0.68 -2.36 24.68
CA PRO A 82 -0.04 -3.05 25.80
C PRO A 82 1.45 -3.38 25.54
N CYS A 83 1.78 -3.89 24.35
CA CYS A 83 3.15 -4.24 23.96
C CYS A 83 4.04 -3.00 23.80
N LEU A 84 3.53 -1.95 23.15
CA LEU A 84 4.24 -0.67 22.99
C LEU A 84 4.65 -0.06 24.34
N ARG A 85 3.78 -0.17 25.37
CA ARG A 85 4.10 0.34 26.71
C ARG A 85 5.28 -0.41 27.33
N VAL A 86 5.38 -1.72 27.14
CA VAL A 86 6.49 -2.53 27.67
C VAL A 86 7.81 -2.10 27.02
N ALA A 87 7.85 -2.02 25.69
CA ALA A 87 9.05 -1.58 24.95
C ALA A 87 9.48 -0.16 25.34
N ALA A 88 8.53 0.80 25.36
CA ALA A 88 8.80 2.18 25.75
C ALA A 88 9.31 2.30 27.19
N THR A 89 8.75 1.52 28.12
CA THR A 89 9.16 1.53 29.53
C THR A 89 10.58 1.01 29.69
N ALA A 90 10.93 -0.09 29.02
CA ALA A 90 12.30 -0.61 29.01
C ALA A 90 13.30 0.39 28.44
N ALA A 91 12.99 0.99 27.29
CA ALA A 91 13.85 1.99 26.64
C ALA A 91 14.08 3.23 27.51
N ARG A 92 13.02 3.80 28.09
CA ARG A 92 13.11 4.94 29.02
C ARG A 92 13.93 4.60 30.26
N THR A 93 13.75 3.40 30.80
CA THR A 93 14.50 2.94 31.98
C THR A 93 15.99 2.87 31.69
N LEU A 94 16.38 2.31 30.53
CA LEU A 94 17.78 2.26 30.12
C LEU A 94 18.37 3.65 29.87
N SER A 95 17.62 4.51 29.16
CA SER A 95 18.02 5.88 28.89
C SER A 95 18.29 6.66 30.19
N ILE A 96 17.36 6.62 31.16
CA ILE A 96 17.50 7.32 32.44
C ILE A 96 18.64 6.73 33.26
N LYS A 97 18.70 5.40 33.41
CA LYS A 97 19.69 4.73 34.26
C LYS A 97 21.13 4.97 33.81
N PHE A 98 21.36 5.01 32.50
CA PHE A 98 22.70 5.10 31.92
C PHE A 98 23.00 6.48 31.29
N GLY A 99 22.09 7.45 31.44
CA GLY A 99 22.24 8.80 30.89
C GLY A 99 22.37 8.82 29.36
N LYS A 100 21.71 7.89 28.66
CA LYS A 100 21.81 7.75 27.20
C LYS A 100 20.64 8.46 26.50
N PRO A 101 20.87 9.19 25.39
CA PRO A 101 19.82 9.74 24.55
C PRO A 101 18.78 8.68 24.16
N ILE A 102 17.51 9.07 24.09
CA ILE A 102 16.41 8.21 23.66
C ILE A 102 15.82 8.71 22.35
N VAL A 103 15.42 7.78 21.48
CA VAL A 103 14.85 8.08 20.16
C VAL A 103 13.60 7.25 19.93
N ARG A 104 12.51 7.90 19.51
CA ARG A 104 11.33 7.18 19.03
C ARG A 104 11.46 6.83 17.56
N VAL A 105 11.01 5.63 17.23
CA VAL A 105 11.06 5.10 15.88
C VAL A 105 9.69 4.61 15.46
N ASN A 106 9.21 5.13 14.34
CA ASN A 106 8.06 4.57 13.65
C ASN A 106 8.40 3.18 13.10
N HIS A 107 7.56 2.19 13.37
CA HIS A 107 7.84 0.79 13.08
C HIS A 107 8.01 0.50 11.57
N PRO A 108 7.10 0.94 10.67
CA PRO A 108 7.32 0.87 9.23
C PRO A 108 8.61 1.54 8.75
N LEU A 109 9.02 2.66 9.35
CA LEU A 109 10.30 3.29 9.03
C LEU A 109 11.48 2.36 9.32
N GLY A 110 11.42 1.62 10.43
CA GLY A 110 12.41 0.59 10.76
C GLY A 110 12.57 -0.42 9.62
N HIS A 111 11.47 -1.00 9.14
CA HIS A 111 11.46 -1.94 8.01
C HIS A 111 12.07 -1.34 6.74
N ILE A 112 11.76 -0.09 6.42
CA ILE A 112 12.33 0.57 5.24
C ILE A 112 13.84 0.77 5.40
N GLU A 113 14.29 1.34 6.51
CA GLU A 113 15.68 1.76 6.68
C GLU A 113 16.64 0.58 6.87
N ILE A 114 16.18 -0.52 7.49
CA ILE A 114 17.01 -1.74 7.55
C ILE A 114 17.18 -2.39 6.18
N GLY A 115 16.12 -2.44 5.39
CA GLY A 115 16.21 -3.02 4.06
C GLY A 115 17.04 -2.14 3.12
N ARG A 116 16.98 -0.80 3.24
CA ARG A 116 17.88 0.12 2.51
C ARG A 116 19.33 -0.15 2.86
N LYS A 117 19.66 -0.30 4.15
CA LYS A 117 21.02 -0.63 4.60
C LYS A 117 21.52 -1.95 4.03
N LEU A 118 20.71 -2.99 4.07
CA LEU A 118 21.10 -4.34 3.66
C LEU A 118 21.22 -4.50 2.13
N THR A 119 20.37 -3.79 1.38
CA THR A 119 20.28 -3.96 -0.07
C THR A 119 21.02 -2.88 -0.84
N GLY A 120 21.41 -1.78 -0.19
CA GLY A 120 21.94 -0.59 -0.85
C GLY A 120 20.89 0.19 -1.63
N ALA A 121 19.58 -0.05 -1.42
CA ALA A 121 18.51 0.77 -1.98
C ALA A 121 18.62 2.23 -1.55
N VAL A 122 18.65 3.14 -2.52
CA VAL A 122 18.81 4.57 -2.27
C VAL A 122 17.46 5.20 -1.98
N ASP A 123 16.48 4.98 -2.85
CA ASP A 123 15.15 5.59 -2.78
C ASP A 123 14.09 4.65 -3.39
N PRO A 124 13.76 3.54 -2.70
CA PRO A 124 12.86 2.51 -3.20
C PRO A 124 11.38 2.84 -2.98
N ALA A 125 10.52 2.24 -3.80
CA ALA A 125 9.15 1.95 -3.38
C ALA A 125 9.14 0.61 -2.64
N MET A 126 8.42 0.55 -1.52
CA MET A 126 8.42 -0.62 -0.64
C MET A 126 7.03 -1.20 -0.46
N LEU A 127 6.89 -2.50 -0.72
CA LEU A 127 5.70 -3.26 -0.36
C LEU A 127 5.86 -3.83 1.06
N TYR A 128 5.12 -3.26 2.00
CA TYR A 128 5.08 -3.69 3.40
C TYR A 128 3.84 -4.55 3.66
N VAL A 129 4.04 -5.86 3.84
CA VAL A 129 2.99 -6.87 3.96
C VAL A 129 3.22 -7.76 5.18
N SER A 130 2.50 -7.46 6.26
CA SER A 130 2.51 -8.20 7.53
C SER A 130 1.13 -8.79 7.85
N GLY A 131 0.95 -9.31 9.07
CA GLY A 131 -0.36 -9.75 9.55
C GLY A 131 -1.38 -8.60 9.51
N GLY A 132 -1.05 -7.46 10.12
CA GLY A 132 -1.94 -6.30 10.19
C GLY A 132 -1.80 -5.34 9.01
N ASN A 133 -0.63 -5.24 8.41
CA ASN A 133 -0.32 -4.18 7.44
C ASN A 133 -0.26 -4.71 6.01
N THR A 134 -0.80 -3.94 5.08
CA THR A 134 -0.60 -4.14 3.64
C THR A 134 -0.58 -2.76 3.00
N GLN A 135 0.63 -2.29 2.71
CA GLN A 135 0.88 -0.92 2.29
C GLN A 135 1.98 -0.87 1.22
N VAL A 136 1.86 0.06 0.29
CA VAL A 136 2.93 0.47 -0.62
C VAL A 136 3.42 1.82 -0.16
N LEU A 137 4.70 1.90 0.23
CA LEU A 137 5.33 3.06 0.83
C LEU A 137 6.35 3.64 -0.14
N ALA A 138 6.43 4.96 -0.25
CA ALA A 138 7.47 5.63 -1.02
C ALA A 138 7.84 6.98 -0.39
N HIS A 139 9.11 7.37 -0.51
CA HIS A 139 9.57 8.67 -0.06
C HIS A 139 9.21 9.78 -1.07
N ILE A 140 8.46 10.79 -0.64
CA ILE A 140 7.97 11.90 -1.45
C ILE A 140 8.01 13.19 -0.63
N ASN A 141 8.68 14.22 -1.15
CA ASN A 141 8.77 15.55 -0.54
C ASN A 141 9.29 15.51 0.91
N GLY A 142 10.37 14.76 1.16
CA GLY A 142 11.03 14.69 2.47
C GLY A 142 10.36 13.76 3.50
N ARG A 143 9.26 13.08 3.13
CA ARG A 143 8.52 12.15 4.01
C ARG A 143 8.22 10.85 3.30
N TYR A 144 8.16 9.76 4.04
CA TYR A 144 7.56 8.54 3.53
C TYR A 144 6.04 8.66 3.53
N ARG A 145 5.40 8.25 2.44
CA ARG A 145 3.95 8.31 2.26
C ARG A 145 3.39 6.94 1.94
N VAL A 146 2.16 6.70 2.39
CA VAL A 146 1.38 5.54 1.95
C VAL A 146 0.78 5.86 0.59
N ILE A 147 1.28 5.19 -0.45
CA ILE A 147 0.80 5.36 -1.84
C ILE A 147 -0.44 4.51 -2.09
N GLY A 148 -0.47 3.32 -1.49
CA GLY A 148 -1.55 2.36 -1.59
C GLY A 148 -1.64 1.53 -0.32
N GLU A 149 -2.84 1.13 0.08
CA GLU A 149 -3.03 0.28 1.26
C GLU A 149 -4.28 -0.60 1.14
N THR A 150 -4.36 -1.61 2.00
CA THR A 150 -5.60 -2.36 2.18
C THR A 150 -6.70 -1.45 2.74
N ILE A 151 -7.93 -1.60 2.24
CA ILE A 151 -9.12 -0.90 2.77
C ILE A 151 -9.89 -1.70 3.81
N ASP A 152 -9.53 -2.97 4.02
CA ASP A 152 -10.20 -3.86 4.96
C ASP A 152 -9.25 -4.60 5.93
N ILE A 153 -8.70 -5.75 5.53
CA ILE A 153 -7.82 -6.58 6.35
C ILE A 153 -6.45 -6.70 5.67
N GLY A 154 -5.38 -6.79 6.45
CA GLY A 154 -4.06 -7.13 5.92
C GLY A 154 -4.06 -8.51 5.24
N VAL A 155 -3.27 -8.67 4.19
CA VAL A 155 -3.15 -9.95 3.45
C VAL A 155 -2.69 -11.09 4.37
N GLY A 156 -1.80 -10.80 5.33
CA GLY A 156 -1.36 -11.80 6.32
C GLY A 156 -2.50 -12.27 7.22
N ASN A 157 -3.33 -11.34 7.75
CA ASN A 157 -4.51 -11.70 8.53
C ASN A 157 -5.56 -12.47 7.71
N MET A 158 -5.71 -12.17 6.42
CA MET A 158 -6.55 -12.98 5.52
C MET A 158 -6.04 -14.41 5.44
N LEU A 159 -4.74 -14.60 5.19
CA LEU A 159 -4.10 -15.91 5.13
C LEU A 159 -4.21 -16.67 6.46
N ASP A 160 -3.97 -16.01 7.59
CA ASP A 160 -4.07 -16.65 8.92
C ASP A 160 -5.51 -17.04 9.28
N LYS A 161 -6.50 -16.22 8.92
CA LYS A 161 -7.93 -16.55 9.09
C LYS A 161 -8.33 -17.74 8.21
N LEU A 162 -7.86 -17.76 6.96
CA LEU A 162 -8.10 -18.88 6.06
C LEU A 162 -7.46 -20.16 6.61
N ALA A 163 -6.18 -20.12 7.00
CA ALA A 163 -5.48 -21.24 7.61
C ALA A 163 -6.25 -21.80 8.82
N ARG A 164 -6.70 -20.92 9.72
CA ARG A 164 -7.49 -21.32 10.89
C ARG A 164 -8.78 -22.03 10.50
N ASP A 165 -9.48 -21.55 9.47
CA ASP A 165 -10.70 -22.20 9.01
C ASP A 165 -10.42 -23.62 8.48
N PHE A 166 -9.25 -23.84 7.86
CA PHE A 166 -8.78 -25.17 7.45
C PHE A 166 -8.17 -26.02 8.57
N GLY A 167 -8.22 -25.56 9.83
CA GLY A 167 -7.66 -26.28 10.98
C GLY A 167 -6.13 -26.23 11.06
N ILE A 168 -5.50 -25.31 10.34
CA ILE A 168 -4.04 -25.10 10.34
C ILE A 168 -3.66 -24.18 11.50
N SER A 169 -2.65 -24.56 12.27
CA SER A 169 -2.15 -23.78 13.40
C SER A 169 -1.46 -22.49 12.96
N PHE A 170 -1.43 -21.50 13.86
CA PHE A 170 -0.69 -20.25 13.65
C PHE A 170 0.82 -20.48 13.84
N PRO A 171 1.70 -19.92 12.99
CA PRO A 171 1.41 -19.08 11.80
C PRO A 171 0.97 -19.88 10.57
N GLY A 172 -0.08 -19.43 9.89
CA GLY A 172 -0.71 -20.17 8.79
C GLY A 172 -0.01 -20.04 7.44
N GLY A 173 0.67 -18.91 7.20
CA GLY A 173 1.30 -18.57 5.92
C GLY A 173 2.20 -19.67 5.33
N PRO A 174 3.20 -20.20 6.07
CA PRO A 174 4.12 -21.23 5.54
C PRO A 174 3.44 -22.55 5.15
N GLN A 175 2.34 -22.92 5.80
CA GLN A 175 1.58 -24.13 5.46
C GLN A 175 0.74 -23.90 4.20
N ILE A 176 0.06 -22.76 4.11
CA ILE A 176 -0.68 -22.35 2.89
C ILE A 176 0.27 -22.36 1.69
N GLU A 177 1.47 -21.82 1.83
CA GLU A 177 2.48 -21.81 0.76
C GLU A 177 2.89 -23.21 0.29
N ARG A 178 3.15 -24.14 1.22
CA ARG A 178 3.48 -25.51 0.86
C ARG A 178 2.35 -26.23 0.14
N MET A 179 1.11 -26.02 0.58
CA MET A 179 -0.06 -26.65 -0.04
C MET A 179 -0.42 -25.99 -1.38
N ALA A 180 -0.26 -24.68 -1.51
CA ALA A 180 -0.45 -23.95 -2.76
C ALA A 180 0.52 -24.42 -3.86
N ALA A 181 1.75 -24.81 -3.50
CA ALA A 181 2.76 -25.27 -4.45
C ALA A 181 2.38 -26.57 -5.20
N ILE A 182 1.46 -27.36 -4.66
CA ILE A 182 0.93 -28.58 -5.29
C ILE A 182 -0.49 -28.41 -5.85
N GLY A 183 -1.06 -27.20 -5.74
CA GLY A 183 -2.32 -26.85 -6.39
C GLY A 183 -2.14 -26.75 -7.91
N SER A 184 -3.21 -27.04 -8.65
CA SER A 184 -3.21 -27.15 -10.11
C SER A 184 -4.39 -26.45 -10.77
N GLU A 185 -5.51 -26.28 -10.07
CA GLU A 185 -6.71 -25.62 -10.60
C GLU A 185 -6.81 -24.18 -10.08
N LEU A 186 -6.95 -23.22 -11.01
CA LEU A 186 -7.25 -21.83 -10.66
C LEU A 186 -8.77 -21.64 -10.55
N HIS A 187 -9.26 -21.41 -9.34
CA HIS A 187 -10.65 -21.07 -9.07
C HIS A 187 -10.91 -19.56 -9.16
N GLU A 188 -12.15 -19.21 -9.50
CA GLU A 188 -12.58 -17.83 -9.58
C GLU A 188 -12.72 -17.20 -8.18
N LEU A 189 -11.84 -16.24 -7.92
CA LEU A 189 -11.89 -15.35 -6.77
C LEU A 189 -12.10 -13.89 -7.23
N PRO A 190 -12.63 -13.01 -6.36
CA PRO A 190 -12.77 -11.59 -6.67
C PRO A 190 -11.41 -10.90 -6.74
N TYR A 191 -11.20 -10.11 -7.79
CA TYR A 191 -9.99 -9.30 -7.99
C TYR A 191 -10.28 -7.82 -7.67
N SER A 192 -10.08 -7.44 -6.40
CA SER A 192 -10.58 -6.17 -5.84
C SER A 192 -9.46 -5.15 -5.64
N VAL A 193 -8.95 -4.60 -6.74
CA VAL A 193 -8.09 -3.40 -6.73
C VAL A 193 -8.99 -2.18 -6.96
N LYS A 194 -8.72 -1.06 -6.27
CA LYS A 194 -9.40 0.23 -6.44
C LYS A 194 -8.36 1.35 -6.40
N GLY A 195 -8.03 1.92 -7.54
CA GLY A 195 -6.87 2.81 -7.68
C GLY A 195 -5.59 2.15 -7.17
N MET A 196 -5.00 2.70 -6.10
CA MET A 196 -3.79 2.19 -5.47
C MET A 196 -4.06 1.22 -4.30
N ASN A 197 -5.32 0.92 -4.03
CA ASN A 197 -5.75 0.17 -2.86
C ASN A 197 -6.26 -1.22 -3.23
N CYS A 198 -6.32 -2.11 -2.24
CA CYS A 198 -6.84 -3.47 -2.41
C CYS A 198 -7.76 -3.89 -1.25
N SER A 199 -8.62 -4.88 -1.48
CA SER A 199 -9.47 -5.50 -0.46
C SER A 199 -9.36 -7.02 -0.50
N PHE A 200 -9.23 -7.65 0.67
CA PHE A 200 -9.03 -9.10 0.79
C PHE A 200 -10.22 -9.84 1.44
N SER A 201 -11.20 -9.14 2.01
CA SER A 201 -12.35 -9.79 2.66
C SER A 201 -13.19 -10.59 1.66
N GLY A 202 -13.38 -10.07 0.45
CA GLY A 202 -14.09 -10.79 -0.62
C GLY A 202 -13.39 -12.08 -1.03
N ILE A 203 -12.05 -12.07 -1.08
CA ILE A 203 -11.24 -13.27 -1.36
C ILE A 203 -11.44 -14.31 -0.27
N LEU A 204 -11.39 -13.90 0.99
CA LEU A 204 -11.62 -14.80 2.13
C LEU A 204 -13.00 -15.45 2.04
N THR A 205 -14.07 -14.67 1.86
CA THR A 205 -15.43 -15.20 1.77
C THR A 205 -15.60 -16.16 0.59
N ALA A 206 -15.04 -15.83 -0.57
CA ALA A 206 -15.10 -16.70 -1.75
C ALA A 206 -14.31 -18.00 -1.55
N ALA A 207 -13.12 -17.94 -0.95
CA ALA A 207 -12.33 -19.13 -0.64
C ALA A 207 -13.05 -20.07 0.34
N LEU A 208 -13.72 -19.52 1.35
CA LEU A 208 -14.55 -20.31 2.27
C LEU A 208 -15.78 -20.92 1.59
N ALA A 209 -16.34 -20.27 0.58
CA ALA A 209 -17.40 -20.84 -0.24
C ALA A 209 -16.89 -22.02 -1.09
N LEU A 210 -15.70 -21.92 -1.68
CA LEU A 210 -15.06 -23.01 -2.41
C LEU A 210 -14.79 -24.22 -1.51
N LYS A 211 -14.34 -23.97 -0.27
CA LYS A 211 -14.19 -25.02 0.74
C LYS A 211 -15.51 -25.74 1.01
N LYS A 212 -16.62 -25.00 1.21
CA LYS A 212 -17.96 -25.58 1.39
C LYS A 212 -18.44 -26.36 0.17
N ALA A 213 -18.01 -25.97 -1.02
CA ALA A 213 -18.30 -26.68 -2.27
C ALA A 213 -17.41 -27.93 -2.48
N GLY A 214 -16.56 -28.29 -1.53
CA GLY A 214 -15.74 -29.50 -1.59
C GLY A 214 -14.54 -29.41 -2.54
N LYS A 215 -14.09 -28.19 -2.89
CA LYS A 215 -12.87 -27.99 -3.66
C LYS A 215 -11.62 -28.37 -2.85
N LYS A 216 -10.58 -28.83 -3.54
CA LYS A 216 -9.34 -29.29 -2.89
C LYS A 216 -8.65 -28.11 -2.18
N PRO A 217 -8.21 -28.28 -0.92
CA PRO A 217 -7.51 -27.22 -0.17
C PRO A 217 -6.31 -26.64 -0.93
N GLU A 218 -5.54 -27.50 -1.60
CA GLU A 218 -4.35 -27.13 -2.39
C GLU A 218 -4.69 -26.14 -3.51
N ASP A 219 -5.76 -26.42 -4.27
CA ASP A 219 -6.24 -25.58 -5.37
C ASP A 219 -6.83 -24.26 -4.84
N ILE A 220 -7.50 -24.29 -3.68
CA ILE A 220 -8.00 -23.07 -3.01
C ILE A 220 -6.83 -22.19 -2.59
N PHE A 221 -5.81 -22.75 -1.94
CA PHE A 221 -4.63 -22.00 -1.48
C PHE A 221 -3.82 -21.46 -2.66
N PHE A 222 -3.64 -22.25 -3.71
CA PHE A 222 -3.04 -21.80 -4.97
C PHE A 222 -3.80 -20.60 -5.55
N SER A 223 -5.12 -20.71 -5.68
CA SER A 223 -5.96 -19.64 -6.23
C SER A 223 -5.92 -18.36 -5.39
N VAL A 224 -5.93 -18.50 -4.06
CA VAL A 224 -5.83 -17.39 -3.11
C VAL A 224 -4.48 -16.69 -3.26
N GLN A 225 -3.37 -17.43 -3.33
CA GLN A 225 -2.03 -16.85 -3.50
C GLN A 225 -1.92 -16.12 -4.84
N GLU A 226 -2.26 -16.78 -5.96
CA GLU A 226 -2.18 -16.17 -7.29
C GLU A 226 -3.03 -14.90 -7.37
N THR A 227 -4.25 -14.91 -6.83
CA THR A 227 -5.15 -13.76 -6.88
C THR A 227 -4.65 -12.63 -5.96
N ALA A 228 -4.38 -12.93 -4.69
CA ALA A 228 -4.00 -11.91 -3.71
C ALA A 228 -2.64 -11.29 -4.03
N PHE A 229 -1.64 -12.10 -4.41
CA PHE A 229 -0.32 -11.59 -4.75
C PHE A 229 -0.31 -10.84 -6.08
N ALA A 230 -1.12 -11.24 -7.06
CA ALA A 230 -1.28 -10.45 -8.29
C ALA A 230 -1.84 -9.06 -8.01
N MET A 231 -2.75 -8.92 -7.03
CA MET A 231 -3.26 -7.61 -6.59
C MET A 231 -2.17 -6.78 -5.92
N LEU A 232 -1.35 -7.37 -5.05
CA LEU A 232 -0.24 -6.69 -4.40
C LEU A 232 0.81 -6.20 -5.41
N VAL A 233 1.16 -7.03 -6.38
CA VAL A 233 2.13 -6.69 -7.43
C VAL A 233 1.57 -5.61 -8.35
N GLU A 234 0.27 -5.64 -8.67
CA GLU A 234 -0.37 -4.58 -9.44
C GLU A 234 -0.32 -3.22 -8.72
N ILE A 235 -0.71 -3.14 -7.45
CA ILE A 235 -0.66 -1.87 -6.71
C ILE A 235 0.78 -1.36 -6.53
N LEU A 236 1.75 -2.27 -6.41
CA LEU A 236 3.16 -1.93 -6.37
C LEU A 236 3.64 -1.38 -7.72
N GLU A 237 3.31 -2.05 -8.83
CA GLU A 237 3.64 -1.59 -10.18
C GLU A 237 3.07 -0.19 -10.42
N ARG A 238 1.78 0.01 -10.16
CA ARG A 238 1.12 1.31 -10.30
C ARG A 238 1.80 2.40 -9.46
N ALA A 239 2.31 2.04 -8.28
CA ALA A 239 2.99 3.00 -7.39
C ALA A 239 4.34 3.40 -7.95
N LEU A 240 5.09 2.46 -8.52
CA LEU A 240 6.36 2.74 -9.19
C LEU A 240 6.16 3.70 -10.37
N TYR A 241 5.13 3.47 -11.20
CA TYR A 241 4.78 4.37 -12.30
C TYR A 241 4.41 5.78 -11.82
N LEU A 242 3.60 5.88 -10.76
CA LEU A 242 3.18 7.16 -10.19
C LEU A 242 4.35 7.94 -9.57
N THR A 243 5.22 7.23 -8.84
CA THR A 243 6.28 7.85 -8.05
C THR A 243 7.60 8.03 -8.83
N GLY A 244 7.72 7.40 -10.00
CA GLY A 244 8.93 7.40 -10.81
C GLY A 244 10.10 6.61 -10.20
N LYS A 245 9.86 5.88 -9.11
CA LYS A 245 10.89 5.11 -8.40
C LYS A 245 11.35 3.94 -9.27
N LYS A 246 12.63 3.59 -9.15
CA LYS A 246 13.26 2.53 -9.96
C LYS A 246 13.63 1.29 -9.16
N GLU A 247 13.62 1.39 -7.84
CA GLU A 247 14.02 0.32 -6.93
C GLU A 247 12.80 -0.18 -6.16
N ILE A 248 12.72 -1.49 -5.97
CA ILE A 248 11.66 -2.16 -5.24
C ILE A 248 12.26 -2.81 -3.99
N MET A 249 11.58 -2.64 -2.86
CA MET A 249 11.85 -3.37 -1.64
C MET A 249 10.58 -4.05 -1.10
N ILE A 250 10.78 -5.06 -0.25
CA ILE A 250 9.69 -5.74 0.46
C ILE A 250 10.03 -5.94 1.94
N ALA A 251 9.02 -5.89 2.82
CA ALA A 251 9.16 -6.40 4.18
C ALA A 251 7.80 -6.80 4.79
N GLY A 252 7.86 -7.27 6.04
CA GLY A 252 6.75 -7.91 6.73
C GLY A 252 6.77 -9.42 6.55
N GLY A 253 6.04 -10.13 7.43
CA GLY A 253 6.07 -11.60 7.45
C GLY A 253 5.62 -12.27 6.14
N VAL A 254 4.70 -11.65 5.40
CA VAL A 254 4.22 -12.18 4.11
C VAL A 254 5.26 -12.01 3.00
N ALA A 255 6.17 -11.03 3.13
CA ALA A 255 7.27 -10.82 2.19
C ALA A 255 8.30 -11.97 2.20
N ARG A 256 8.17 -12.97 3.08
CA ARG A 256 8.99 -14.19 3.08
C ARG A 256 8.50 -15.26 2.10
N ASN A 257 7.27 -15.14 1.61
CA ASN A 257 6.67 -16.07 0.67
C ASN A 257 7.40 -16.03 -0.67
N ASP A 258 7.83 -17.19 -1.16
CA ASP A 258 8.65 -17.33 -2.36
C ASP A 258 7.86 -17.04 -3.63
N ARG A 259 6.56 -17.38 -3.66
CA ARG A 259 5.71 -17.06 -4.81
C ARG A 259 5.54 -15.55 -4.98
N LEU A 260 5.27 -14.81 -3.89
CA LEU A 260 5.19 -13.34 -3.93
C LEU A 260 6.52 -12.72 -4.39
N ARG A 261 7.66 -13.21 -3.87
CA ARG A 261 9.00 -12.75 -4.28
C ARG A 261 9.25 -12.98 -5.77
N GLN A 262 8.86 -14.15 -6.27
CA GLN A 262 8.96 -14.50 -7.68
C GLN A 262 8.14 -13.54 -8.55
N MET A 263 6.87 -13.30 -8.23
CA MET A 263 6.00 -12.42 -9.02
C MET A 263 6.53 -10.98 -9.05
N ILE A 264 7.08 -10.48 -7.94
CA ILE A 264 7.71 -9.15 -7.89
C ILE A 264 8.95 -9.10 -8.78
N THR A 265 9.79 -10.15 -8.75
CA THR A 265 11.00 -10.24 -9.58
C THR A 265 10.65 -10.30 -11.07
N GLU A 266 9.63 -11.06 -11.44
CA GLU A 266 9.11 -11.14 -12.81
C GLU A 266 8.58 -9.79 -13.30
N MET A 267 7.78 -9.09 -12.47
CA MET A 267 7.29 -7.74 -12.78
C MET A 267 8.44 -6.74 -12.93
N ALA A 268 9.44 -6.80 -12.04
CA ALA A 268 10.59 -5.92 -12.08
C ALA A 268 11.41 -6.12 -13.36
N ALA A 269 11.65 -7.37 -13.76
CA ALA A 269 12.35 -7.70 -15.01
C ALA A 269 11.58 -7.26 -16.25
N GLU A 270 10.25 -7.39 -16.27
CA GLU A 270 9.38 -6.98 -17.38
C GLU A 270 9.34 -5.45 -17.55
N SER A 271 9.31 -4.71 -16.45
CA SER A 271 9.12 -3.24 -16.45
C SER A 271 10.41 -2.43 -16.24
N GLY A 272 11.57 -3.09 -16.14
CA GLY A 272 12.89 -2.44 -16.00
C GLY A 272 13.12 -1.80 -14.62
N TYR A 273 12.59 -2.42 -13.56
CA TYR A 273 12.82 -2.04 -12.16
C TYR A 273 13.88 -2.92 -11.52
N ASP A 274 14.55 -2.41 -10.48
CA ASP A 274 15.53 -3.15 -9.70
C ASP A 274 14.88 -3.76 -8.44
N ALA A 275 14.72 -5.08 -8.41
CA ALA A 275 14.12 -5.82 -7.30
C ALA A 275 15.16 -6.10 -6.19
N ARG A 276 15.33 -5.13 -5.28
CA ARG A 276 16.20 -5.21 -4.10
C ARG A 276 15.46 -5.85 -2.92
N LEU A 277 15.12 -7.13 -3.04
CA LEU A 277 14.32 -7.82 -2.03
C LEU A 277 15.10 -8.02 -0.73
N THR A 278 14.58 -7.48 0.37
CA THR A 278 15.17 -7.61 1.71
C THR A 278 15.37 -9.09 2.08
N ASP A 279 16.47 -9.39 2.77
CA ASP A 279 16.72 -10.73 3.33
C ASP A 279 15.55 -11.16 4.23
N LYS A 280 15.11 -12.41 4.06
CA LYS A 280 13.98 -13.01 4.80
C LYS A 280 14.13 -12.87 6.31
N GLN A 281 15.34 -12.88 6.86
CA GLN A 281 15.58 -12.77 8.30
C GLN A 281 15.22 -11.38 8.85
N TYR A 282 15.33 -10.33 8.03
CA TYR A 282 15.01 -8.95 8.39
C TYR A 282 13.63 -8.49 7.92
N CYS A 283 12.87 -9.36 7.23
CA CYS A 283 11.46 -9.08 6.90
C CYS A 283 10.54 -9.17 8.11
N MET A 284 10.91 -9.92 9.15
CA MET A 284 10.16 -10.01 10.41
C MET A 284 10.49 -8.83 11.33
N ASP A 285 9.62 -8.56 12.30
CA ASP A 285 9.84 -7.51 13.30
C ASP A 285 11.11 -7.83 14.10
N ASN A 286 12.05 -6.88 14.16
CA ASN A 286 13.35 -7.09 14.77
C ASN A 286 13.94 -5.80 15.37
N GLY A 287 14.79 -5.93 16.39
CA GLY A 287 15.37 -4.79 17.10
C GLY A 287 16.42 -4.04 16.27
N ALA A 288 17.11 -4.73 15.35
CA ALA A 288 18.10 -4.11 14.47
C ALA A 288 17.48 -3.06 13.55
N MET A 289 16.25 -3.26 13.09
CA MET A 289 15.55 -2.30 12.25
C MET A 289 15.22 -0.99 12.99
N ILE A 290 14.85 -1.12 14.27
CA ILE A 290 14.60 0.01 15.15
C ILE A 290 15.90 0.73 15.47
N ALA A 291 16.98 -0.01 15.70
CA ALA A 291 18.29 0.56 15.93
C ALA A 291 18.80 1.36 14.71
N GLN A 292 18.60 0.83 13.50
CA GLN A 292 19.02 1.47 12.25
C GLN A 292 18.24 2.77 11.98
N ALA A 293 16.91 2.75 12.05
CA ALA A 293 16.12 3.96 11.89
C ALA A 293 16.39 4.97 13.03
N GLY A 294 16.54 4.49 14.27
CA GLY A 294 16.90 5.31 15.42
C GLY A 294 18.25 6.01 15.27
N MET A 295 19.25 5.33 14.70
CA MET A 295 20.55 5.92 14.36
C MET A 295 20.41 7.06 13.35
N LEU A 296 19.63 6.86 12.27
CA LEU A 296 19.43 7.89 11.25
C LEU A 296 18.71 9.12 11.81
N ILE A 297 17.67 8.87 12.61
CA ILE A 297 16.94 9.93 13.33
C ILE A 297 17.89 10.69 14.25
N TYR A 298 18.64 9.98 15.11
CA TYR A 298 19.55 10.60 16.07
C TYR A 298 20.59 11.48 15.39
N LYS A 299 21.17 11.02 14.28
CA LYS A 299 22.13 11.83 13.49
C LYS A 299 21.49 13.08 12.89
N ALA A 300 20.23 13.01 12.50
CA ALA A 300 19.53 14.12 11.86
C ALA A 300 19.01 15.16 12.86
N ARG A 301 18.53 14.74 14.05
CA ARG A 301 17.82 15.62 14.99
C ARG A 301 18.21 15.50 16.46
N GLY A 302 19.14 14.61 16.81
CA GLY A 302 19.49 14.30 18.20
C GLY A 302 18.44 13.43 18.91
N GLY A 303 18.58 13.33 20.24
CA GLY A 303 17.65 12.61 21.11
C GLY A 303 16.45 13.45 21.54
N GLU A 304 15.42 12.79 22.05
CA GLU A 304 14.19 13.41 22.56
C GLU A 304 14.18 13.47 24.10
N ARG A 305 13.38 14.38 24.66
CA ARG A 305 13.13 14.39 26.11
C ARG A 305 12.22 13.23 26.49
N ILE A 306 12.41 12.67 27.69
CA ILE A 306 11.66 11.48 28.13
C ILE A 306 10.14 11.72 28.07
N GLU A 307 9.66 12.88 28.48
CA GLU A 307 8.26 13.30 28.47
C GLU A 307 7.63 13.36 27.07
N GLU A 308 8.45 13.55 26.02
CA GLU A 308 8.01 13.60 24.62
C GLU A 308 7.95 12.22 23.98
N THR A 309 8.48 11.18 24.63
CA THR A 309 8.56 9.83 24.06
C THR A 309 7.25 9.03 24.11
N GLN A 310 6.09 9.68 23.98
CA GLN A 310 4.79 8.99 24.05
C GLN A 310 4.62 7.98 22.90
N ILE A 311 3.97 6.86 23.21
CA ILE A 311 3.61 5.84 22.22
C ILE A 311 2.37 6.29 21.44
N ASN A 312 2.27 5.87 20.18
CA ASN A 312 1.12 6.14 19.35
C ASN A 312 0.72 4.89 18.58
N GLN A 313 -0.37 4.24 19.02
CA GLN A 313 -0.86 3.00 18.40
C GLN A 313 -1.22 3.17 16.91
N ARG A 314 -1.47 4.41 16.46
CA ARG A 314 -1.96 4.75 15.13
C ARG A 314 -1.00 5.69 14.41
N GLU A 315 0.28 5.63 14.77
CA GLU A 315 1.31 6.47 14.16
C GLU A 315 1.42 6.15 12.66
N ARG A 316 0.98 7.08 11.81
CA ARG A 316 1.15 6.93 10.36
C ARG A 316 2.57 7.31 9.98
N ILE A 317 3.13 6.57 9.03
CA ILE A 317 4.44 6.89 8.45
C ILE A 317 4.44 8.26 7.75
N ASP A 318 3.26 8.71 7.25
CA ASP A 318 3.08 10.01 6.58
C ASP A 318 3.48 11.23 7.43
N SER A 319 3.51 11.09 8.76
CA SER A 319 3.92 12.16 9.68
C SER A 319 5.42 12.17 9.99
N VAL A 320 6.20 11.22 9.43
CA VAL A 320 7.61 11.04 9.79
C VAL A 320 8.51 11.65 8.72
N ASP A 321 9.27 12.67 9.10
CA ASP A 321 10.30 13.28 8.26
C ASP A 321 11.50 12.33 8.09
N ALA A 322 12.01 12.23 6.86
CA ALA A 322 13.17 11.43 6.50
C ALA A 322 14.21 12.29 5.75
N PRO A 323 14.82 13.30 6.40
CA PRO A 323 15.69 14.28 5.74
C PRO A 323 17.00 13.70 5.18
N TRP A 324 17.36 12.46 5.56
CA TRP A 324 18.54 11.76 5.04
C TRP A 324 18.35 11.20 3.63
N ILE A 325 17.16 11.31 3.03
CA ILE A 325 16.92 10.95 1.62
C ILE A 325 16.78 12.22 0.78
N LYS A 326 17.62 12.33 -0.26
CA LYS A 326 17.46 13.38 -1.26
C LYS A 326 16.24 13.07 -2.14
N SER A 327 15.20 13.89 -2.06
CA SER A 327 14.01 13.74 -2.91
C SER A 327 14.37 14.07 -4.37
N GLY A 328 14.13 13.14 -5.29
CA GLY A 328 14.05 13.44 -6.72
C GLY A 328 12.75 14.16 -7.08
N LYS A 329 12.72 14.89 -8.20
CA LYS A 329 11.46 15.42 -8.75
C LYS A 329 10.59 14.25 -9.21
N LEU A 330 9.31 14.25 -8.81
CA LEU A 330 8.30 13.32 -9.31
C LEU A 330 8.03 13.62 -10.78
N TYR A 331 8.45 12.74 -11.68
CA TYR A 331 8.01 12.76 -13.07
C TYR A 331 7.27 11.45 -13.35
N PRO A 332 5.95 11.46 -13.58
CA PRO A 332 5.31 10.29 -14.15
C PRO A 332 5.96 10.01 -15.52
N ALA A 333 6.29 8.75 -15.78
CA ALA A 333 6.85 8.36 -17.07
C ALA A 333 5.89 8.76 -18.20
N MET A 334 6.33 9.61 -19.14
CA MET A 334 5.51 9.99 -20.29
C MET A 334 5.27 8.78 -21.20
N GLY A 335 4.00 8.50 -21.53
CA GLY A 335 3.62 7.62 -22.63
C GLY A 335 3.40 6.13 -22.32
N ALA A 336 3.65 5.66 -21.09
CA ALA A 336 3.41 4.28 -20.67
C ALA A 336 2.59 4.24 -19.37
N GLY A 337 1.37 3.70 -19.43
CA GLY A 337 0.60 3.38 -18.23
C GLY A 337 1.01 2.02 -17.68
N ALA A 338 0.84 1.80 -16.37
CA ALA A 338 1.19 0.53 -15.74
C ALA A 338 0.55 -0.69 -16.43
N GLU A 339 -0.66 -0.54 -16.98
CA GLU A 339 -1.43 -1.66 -17.55
C GLU A 339 -1.60 -1.64 -19.06
N SER A 340 -1.32 -0.51 -19.71
CA SER A 340 -1.60 -0.33 -21.13
C SER A 340 -0.57 0.53 -21.82
N VAL A 341 -0.29 0.17 -23.06
CA VAL A 341 0.48 1.01 -23.99
C VAL A 341 -0.51 1.83 -24.79
N THR A 342 -0.20 3.11 -24.95
CA THR A 342 -0.96 4.03 -25.79
C THR A 342 -0.09 4.53 -26.92
N SER A 343 -0.66 4.63 -28.11
CA SER A 343 -0.01 5.23 -29.28
C SER A 343 -0.99 6.18 -29.97
N LYS A 344 -0.47 7.27 -30.53
CA LYS A 344 -1.25 8.20 -31.34
C LYS A 344 -1.30 7.68 -32.77
N ASP A 345 -2.47 7.70 -33.37
CA ASP A 345 -2.68 7.24 -34.74
C ASP A 345 -3.83 8.02 -35.40
N THR A 346 -4.16 7.68 -36.64
CA THR A 346 -5.32 8.17 -37.38
C THR A 346 -6.29 7.05 -37.68
N PHE A 347 -7.59 7.27 -37.48
CA PHE A 347 -8.65 6.32 -37.79
C PHE A 347 -9.69 6.98 -38.68
N TYR A 348 -9.74 6.57 -39.96
CA TYR A 348 -10.56 7.21 -41.00
C TYR A 348 -10.39 8.75 -41.04
N GLY A 349 -9.15 9.23 -40.97
CA GLY A 349 -8.80 10.65 -41.03
C GLY A 349 -9.04 11.43 -39.73
N ARG A 350 -9.34 10.77 -38.62
CA ARG A 350 -9.51 11.39 -37.30
C ARG A 350 -8.34 11.06 -36.39
N ASP A 351 -7.90 12.04 -35.59
CA ASP A 351 -6.89 11.84 -34.55
C ASP A 351 -7.42 10.87 -33.47
N VAL A 352 -6.72 9.77 -33.25
CA VAL A 352 -7.07 8.76 -32.25
C VAL A 352 -5.90 8.39 -31.35
N VAL A 353 -6.25 7.78 -30.22
CA VAL A 353 -5.35 7.07 -29.33
C VAL A 353 -5.71 5.60 -29.40
N PHE A 354 -4.78 4.77 -29.88
CA PHE A 354 -4.88 3.32 -29.77
C PHE A 354 -4.37 2.89 -28.39
N LYS A 355 -5.21 2.24 -27.60
CA LYS A 355 -4.90 1.75 -26.25
C LYS A 355 -4.97 0.23 -26.26
N GLN A 356 -3.87 -0.43 -25.91
CA GLN A 356 -3.81 -1.90 -25.81
C GLN A 356 -3.39 -2.34 -24.40
N ARG A 357 -4.13 -3.29 -23.83
CA ARG A 357 -3.77 -3.92 -22.55
C ARG A 357 -2.80 -5.06 -22.77
N LEU A 358 -1.60 -4.92 -22.23
CA LEU A 358 -0.55 -5.93 -22.35
C LEU A 358 -0.75 -7.06 -21.34
N SER A 359 -0.24 -8.25 -21.69
CA SER A 359 -0.18 -9.37 -20.75
C SER A 359 0.84 -9.08 -19.66
N LYS A 360 0.54 -9.49 -18.43
CA LYS A 360 1.47 -9.41 -17.30
C LYS A 360 2.02 -10.78 -16.98
N LYS A 361 3.33 -10.99 -17.20
CA LYS A 361 3.96 -12.30 -17.04
C LYS A 361 3.98 -12.79 -15.60
N TYR A 362 3.99 -11.86 -14.65
CA TYR A 362 3.99 -12.19 -13.23
C TYR A 362 2.68 -12.83 -12.75
N ARG A 363 1.58 -12.73 -13.51
CA ARG A 363 0.28 -13.29 -13.15
C ARG A 363 0.12 -14.68 -13.76
N ASN A 364 -0.68 -15.53 -13.11
CA ASN A 364 -1.20 -16.72 -13.75
C ASN A 364 -1.88 -16.37 -15.11
N PRO A 365 -1.62 -17.09 -16.21
CA PRO A 365 -2.15 -16.75 -17.54
C PRO A 365 -3.68 -16.69 -17.62
N LEU A 366 -4.39 -17.58 -16.91
CA LEU A 366 -5.85 -17.59 -16.88
C LEU A 366 -6.38 -16.36 -16.13
N LEU A 367 -5.75 -16.01 -15.01
CA LEU A 367 -6.07 -14.81 -14.25
C LEU A 367 -5.83 -13.55 -15.08
N ASP A 368 -4.67 -13.44 -15.73
CA ASP A 368 -4.31 -12.29 -16.57
C ASP A 368 -5.29 -12.09 -17.74
N SER A 369 -5.60 -13.17 -18.46
CA SER A 369 -6.57 -13.14 -19.57
C SER A 369 -7.94 -12.64 -19.11
N ARG A 370 -8.43 -13.16 -17.96
CA ARG A 370 -9.70 -12.75 -17.37
C ARG A 370 -9.70 -11.28 -16.96
N ILE A 371 -8.64 -10.80 -16.30
CA ILE A 371 -8.53 -9.40 -15.87
C ILE A 371 -8.53 -8.46 -17.07
N LYS A 372 -7.72 -8.75 -18.10
CA LYS A 372 -7.66 -7.91 -19.32
C LYS A 372 -9.02 -7.83 -19.99
N THR A 373 -9.65 -8.97 -20.23
CA THR A 373 -10.96 -9.06 -20.90
C THR A 373 -12.01 -8.29 -20.11
N MET A 374 -12.06 -8.50 -18.78
CA MET A 374 -13.02 -7.84 -17.89
C MET A 374 -12.82 -6.32 -17.90
N ARG A 375 -11.61 -5.83 -17.67
CA ARG A 375 -11.30 -4.38 -17.64
C ARG A 375 -11.55 -3.69 -18.97
N GLN A 376 -11.16 -4.33 -20.07
CA GLN A 376 -11.37 -3.82 -21.42
C GLN A 376 -12.86 -3.66 -21.73
N ARG A 377 -13.66 -4.69 -21.41
CA ARG A 377 -15.12 -4.67 -21.57
C ARG A 377 -15.75 -3.59 -20.68
N THR A 378 -15.34 -3.50 -19.42
CA THR A 378 -15.83 -2.48 -18.48
C THR A 378 -15.54 -1.08 -18.99
N GLU A 379 -14.30 -0.80 -19.43
CA GLU A 379 -13.90 0.50 -19.97
C GLU A 379 -14.77 0.88 -21.18
N PHE A 380 -14.94 -0.03 -22.13
CA PHE A 380 -15.80 0.19 -23.29
C PHE A 380 -17.25 0.55 -22.90
N ILE A 381 -17.87 -0.26 -22.03
CA ILE A 381 -19.25 -0.07 -21.60
C ILE A 381 -19.42 1.27 -20.89
N LEU A 382 -18.52 1.60 -19.96
CA LEU A 382 -18.61 2.80 -19.15
C LEU A 382 -18.34 4.07 -19.96
N LEU A 383 -17.35 4.07 -20.85
CA LEU A 383 -17.12 5.19 -21.77
C LEU A 383 -18.36 5.45 -22.62
N LYS A 384 -18.96 4.41 -23.21
CA LYS A 384 -20.17 4.56 -24.01
C LYS A 384 -21.34 5.13 -23.18
N LYS A 385 -21.56 4.61 -21.97
CA LYS A 385 -22.64 5.06 -21.08
C LYS A 385 -22.45 6.49 -20.60
N MET A 386 -21.23 6.87 -20.23
CA MET A 386 -20.90 8.24 -19.84
C MET A 386 -21.09 9.21 -21.01
N ASN A 387 -20.69 8.83 -22.23
CA ASN A 387 -20.91 9.64 -23.44
C ASN A 387 -22.42 9.84 -23.73
N GLU A 388 -23.26 8.81 -23.57
CA GLU A 388 -24.73 8.89 -23.70
C GLU A 388 -25.35 9.88 -22.69
N LEU A 389 -24.70 10.10 -21.54
CA LEU A 389 -25.10 11.07 -20.52
C LEU A 389 -24.58 12.49 -20.78
N GLY A 390 -23.85 12.71 -21.89
CA GLY A 390 -23.21 13.99 -22.20
C GLY A 390 -22.00 14.30 -21.33
N ILE A 391 -21.42 13.30 -20.66
CA ILE A 391 -20.18 13.45 -19.91
C ILE A 391 -19.01 13.50 -20.90
N GLY A 392 -18.05 14.39 -20.65
CA GLY A 392 -16.81 14.43 -21.42
C GLY A 392 -16.03 13.15 -21.22
N VAL A 393 -15.94 12.33 -22.27
CA VAL A 393 -15.14 11.12 -22.34
C VAL A 393 -14.62 10.97 -23.79
N PRO A 394 -13.55 10.20 -24.03
CA PRO A 394 -13.14 9.91 -25.40
C PRO A 394 -14.21 9.06 -26.10
N VAL A 395 -14.55 9.44 -27.34
CA VAL A 395 -15.42 8.64 -28.20
C VAL A 395 -14.73 7.32 -28.52
N VAL A 396 -15.41 6.20 -28.33
CA VAL A 396 -14.88 4.89 -28.73
C VAL A 396 -15.23 4.63 -30.19
N TYR A 397 -14.22 4.54 -31.05
CA TYR A 397 -14.39 4.24 -32.47
C TYR A 397 -14.32 2.75 -32.80
N ASP A 398 -13.53 1.98 -32.05
CA ASP A 398 -13.41 0.54 -32.22
C ASP A 398 -13.11 -0.18 -30.89
N TYR A 399 -13.58 -1.42 -30.79
CA TYR A 399 -13.37 -2.34 -29.67
C TYR A 399 -12.94 -3.70 -30.24
N ASN A 400 -11.69 -4.08 -30.00
CA ASN A 400 -11.16 -5.37 -30.43
C ASN A 400 -10.91 -6.30 -29.22
N PRO A 401 -11.75 -7.32 -29.00
CA PRO A 401 -11.61 -8.25 -27.89
C PRO A 401 -10.44 -9.23 -28.06
N TYR A 402 -9.96 -9.47 -29.29
CA TYR A 402 -8.96 -10.50 -29.55
C TYR A 402 -7.55 -10.07 -29.16
N ASN A 403 -7.22 -8.78 -29.37
CA ASN A 403 -5.94 -8.20 -28.98
C ASN A 403 -6.05 -7.30 -27.73
N ASN A 404 -7.23 -7.22 -27.10
CA ASN A 404 -7.56 -6.35 -25.97
C ASN A 404 -7.22 -4.87 -26.22
N SER A 405 -7.72 -4.30 -27.33
CA SER A 405 -7.48 -2.89 -27.70
C SER A 405 -8.75 -2.05 -27.89
N LEU A 406 -8.64 -0.76 -27.57
CA LEU A 406 -9.62 0.29 -27.89
C LEU A 406 -8.99 1.30 -28.86
N THR A 407 -9.80 1.77 -29.81
CA THR A 407 -9.48 2.96 -30.60
C THR A 407 -10.32 4.11 -30.09
N LEU A 408 -9.68 5.09 -29.46
CA LEU A 408 -10.31 6.19 -28.73
C LEU A 408 -10.08 7.51 -29.45
N GLY A 409 -11.06 8.41 -29.46
CA GLY A 409 -10.87 9.78 -29.96
C GLY A 409 -9.84 10.54 -29.12
N SER A 410 -8.90 11.22 -29.80
CA SER A 410 -7.86 11.99 -29.12
C SER A 410 -8.43 13.26 -28.49
N ILE A 411 -8.13 13.50 -27.22
CA ILE A 411 -8.49 14.73 -26.50
C ILE A 411 -7.24 15.61 -26.40
N LYS A 412 -7.28 16.81 -26.99
CA LYS A 412 -6.18 17.78 -26.97
C LYS A 412 -6.25 18.61 -25.69
N GLY A 413 -5.67 18.10 -24.62
CA GLY A 413 -5.64 18.75 -23.31
C GLY A 413 -4.46 18.30 -22.46
N VAL A 414 -4.44 18.74 -21.20
CA VAL A 414 -3.44 18.35 -20.19
C VAL A 414 -4.10 17.51 -19.11
N MET A 415 -3.32 16.68 -18.41
CA MET A 415 -3.84 15.95 -17.25
C MET A 415 -4.22 16.93 -16.14
N LEU A 416 -5.24 16.61 -15.34
CA LEU A 416 -5.68 17.47 -14.24
C LEU A 416 -4.55 17.67 -13.21
N SER A 417 -3.72 16.66 -12.99
CA SER A 417 -2.51 16.76 -12.14
C SER A 417 -1.55 17.85 -12.62
N GLN A 418 -1.32 17.94 -13.94
CA GLN A 418 -0.47 18.96 -14.55
C GLN A 418 -1.15 20.33 -14.51
N PHE A 419 -2.45 20.39 -14.84
CA PHE A 419 -3.23 21.62 -14.77
C PHE A 419 -3.19 22.25 -13.38
N LEU A 420 -3.38 21.46 -12.32
CA LEU A 420 -3.37 21.94 -10.93
C LEU A 420 -1.98 22.34 -10.42
N ALA A 421 -0.90 21.86 -11.04
CA ALA A 421 0.45 22.27 -10.69
C ALA A 421 0.75 23.72 -11.14
N ASP A 422 0.21 24.12 -12.28
CA ASP A 422 0.53 25.40 -12.93
C ASP A 422 -0.59 26.45 -12.83
N ALA A 423 -1.84 26.04 -12.58
CA ALA A 423 -3.00 26.93 -12.62
C ALA A 423 -3.13 27.82 -11.37
N LYS A 424 -3.30 29.12 -11.61
CA LYS A 424 -3.71 30.10 -10.58
C LYS A 424 -5.23 30.11 -10.36
N GLU A 425 -6.00 29.69 -11.35
CA GLU A 425 -7.47 29.63 -11.34
C GLU A 425 -7.94 28.22 -11.71
N TYR A 426 -8.39 27.47 -10.72
CA TYR A 426 -8.84 26.07 -10.88
C TYR A 426 -10.29 25.85 -10.44
N GLN A 427 -10.90 26.82 -9.76
CA GLN A 427 -12.20 26.70 -9.09
C GLN A 427 -13.29 26.26 -10.06
N ALA A 428 -13.39 26.89 -11.24
CA ALA A 428 -14.39 26.56 -12.24
C ALA A 428 -14.25 25.12 -12.78
N VAL A 429 -13.01 24.65 -12.98
CA VAL A 429 -12.72 23.28 -13.46
C VAL A 429 -13.09 22.26 -12.39
N ILE A 430 -12.73 22.52 -11.13
CA ILE A 430 -13.03 21.63 -10.00
C ILE A 430 -14.52 21.57 -9.70
N SER A 431 -15.24 22.70 -9.73
CA SER A 431 -16.71 22.69 -9.62
C SER A 431 -17.33 21.90 -10.77
N LYS A 432 -16.84 22.06 -12.00
CA LYS A 432 -17.34 21.28 -13.14
C LYS A 432 -17.10 19.78 -12.97
N LEU A 433 -15.93 19.40 -12.45
CA LEU A 433 -15.62 18.02 -12.08
C LEU A 433 -16.60 17.50 -11.02
N GLY A 434 -16.87 18.26 -9.96
CA GLY A 434 -17.88 17.91 -8.94
C GLY A 434 -19.26 17.63 -9.53
N LYS A 435 -19.73 18.50 -10.43
CA LYS A 435 -20.97 18.30 -11.17
C LYS A 435 -20.95 17.06 -12.07
N THR A 436 -19.85 16.85 -12.80
CA THR A 436 -19.66 15.67 -13.67
C THR A 436 -19.74 14.37 -12.86
N ILE A 437 -19.04 14.29 -11.72
CA ILE A 437 -19.07 13.11 -10.85
C ILE A 437 -20.46 12.91 -10.21
N GLY A 438 -21.11 13.99 -9.78
CA GLY A 438 -22.49 13.92 -9.27
C GLY A 438 -23.48 13.40 -10.32
N THR A 439 -23.28 13.75 -11.59
CA THR A 439 -24.13 13.30 -12.71
C THR A 439 -23.98 11.79 -12.95
N ILE A 440 -22.76 11.25 -12.96
CA ILE A 440 -22.56 9.80 -13.15
C ILE A 440 -23.04 9.00 -11.93
N HIS A 441 -22.85 9.50 -10.71
CA HIS A 441 -23.33 8.84 -9.48
C HIS A 441 -24.86 8.85 -9.39
N THR A 442 -25.54 9.90 -9.87
CA THR A 442 -27.01 9.91 -10.03
C THR A 442 -27.51 8.74 -10.88
N ARG A 443 -26.70 8.27 -11.84
CA ARG A 443 -27.01 7.12 -12.70
C ARG A 443 -26.44 5.79 -12.17
N ARG A 444 -25.95 5.77 -10.93
CA ARG A 444 -25.29 4.62 -10.30
C ARG A 444 -24.10 4.09 -11.10
N ILE A 445 -23.35 5.00 -11.72
CA ILE A 445 -22.11 4.69 -12.43
C ILE A 445 -20.94 5.22 -11.62
N THR A 446 -19.91 4.40 -11.42
CA THR A 446 -18.63 4.83 -10.83
C THR A 446 -17.49 4.63 -11.82
N HIS A 447 -16.42 5.40 -11.63
CA HIS A 447 -15.18 5.32 -12.40
C HIS A 447 -14.26 4.21 -11.88
N GLY A 448 -14.24 3.96 -10.57
CA GLY A 448 -13.46 2.91 -9.89
C GLY A 448 -11.95 3.15 -9.79
N ASP A 449 -11.46 4.19 -10.46
CA ASP A 449 -10.06 4.64 -10.46
C ASP A 449 -9.98 6.16 -10.66
N LEU A 450 -10.82 6.89 -9.93
CA LEU A 450 -10.95 8.33 -10.10
C LEU A 450 -9.74 9.05 -9.47
N THR A 451 -8.77 9.43 -10.29
CA THR A 451 -7.57 10.16 -9.87
C THR A 451 -7.31 11.35 -10.79
N THR A 452 -6.47 12.30 -10.37
CA THR A 452 -6.11 13.46 -11.20
C THR A 452 -5.34 13.11 -12.48
N ASN A 453 -4.76 11.90 -12.58
CA ASN A 453 -4.10 11.41 -13.79
C ASN A 453 -5.06 10.69 -14.75
N ASN A 454 -6.29 10.42 -14.32
CA ASN A 454 -7.36 9.83 -15.14
C ASN A 454 -8.39 10.88 -15.58
N ILE A 455 -7.99 12.16 -15.56
CA ILE A 455 -8.83 13.29 -15.93
C ILE A 455 -8.03 14.21 -16.84
N ILE A 456 -8.57 14.53 -18.02
CA ILE A 456 -8.00 15.52 -18.94
C ILE A 456 -8.80 16.82 -18.85
N VAL A 457 -8.09 17.95 -18.80
CA VAL A 457 -8.65 19.29 -18.90
C VAL A 457 -8.33 19.86 -20.28
N ALA A 458 -9.38 20.24 -21.02
CA ALA A 458 -9.26 20.92 -22.31
C ALA A 458 -10.37 21.95 -22.43
N ASP A 459 -10.04 23.20 -22.81
CA ASP A 459 -11.00 24.31 -22.97
C ASP A 459 -11.95 24.50 -21.77
N ASN A 460 -11.42 24.42 -20.54
CA ASN A 460 -12.20 24.45 -19.28
C ASN A 460 -13.32 23.39 -19.22
N LYS A 461 -13.19 22.29 -19.97
CA LYS A 461 -14.00 21.08 -19.88
C LYS A 461 -13.16 19.97 -19.26
N VAL A 462 -13.88 19.08 -18.58
CA VAL A 462 -13.32 17.94 -17.87
C VAL A 462 -13.69 16.70 -18.66
N TYR A 463 -12.70 15.87 -18.96
CA TYR A 463 -12.87 14.60 -19.63
C TYR A 463 -12.38 13.47 -18.74
N LEU A 464 -13.23 12.48 -18.48
CA LEU A 464 -12.87 11.28 -17.73
C LEU A 464 -12.27 10.24 -18.69
N ILE A 465 -11.17 9.61 -18.30
CA ILE A 465 -10.49 8.58 -19.08
C ILE A 465 -10.19 7.36 -18.20
N ASP A 466 -10.11 6.17 -18.81
CA ASP A 466 -9.82 4.91 -18.11
C ASP A 466 -10.76 4.52 -16.95
N PRO A 467 -12.10 4.49 -17.15
CA PRO A 467 -13.03 3.95 -16.15
C PRO A 467 -12.98 2.41 -16.06
N SER A 468 -11.86 1.76 -16.37
CA SER A 468 -11.78 0.30 -16.53
C SER A 468 -12.01 -0.51 -15.25
N MET A 469 -11.98 0.16 -14.11
CA MET A 469 -12.22 -0.42 -12.78
C MET A 469 -13.58 -0.01 -12.20
N GLY A 470 -14.35 0.79 -12.96
CA GLY A 470 -15.66 1.26 -12.56
C GLY A 470 -16.71 0.16 -12.66
N ARG A 471 -17.95 0.51 -12.29
CA ARG A 471 -19.09 -0.38 -12.51
C ARG A 471 -20.38 0.38 -12.70
N MET A 472 -21.34 -0.33 -13.29
CA MET A 472 -22.76 0.04 -13.26
C MET A 472 -23.40 -0.49 -11.97
N ASP A 473 -24.59 0.00 -11.64
CA ASP A 473 -25.37 -0.39 -10.46
C ASP A 473 -24.59 -0.23 -9.15
N SER A 474 -23.79 0.84 -9.07
CA SER A 474 -22.90 1.11 -7.95
C SER A 474 -23.64 1.35 -6.63
N THR A 475 -23.14 0.72 -5.58
CA THR A 475 -23.49 1.00 -4.19
C THR A 475 -22.94 2.35 -3.73
N VAL A 476 -23.47 2.86 -2.61
CA VAL A 476 -22.99 4.07 -1.93
C VAL A 476 -21.51 3.97 -1.56
N GLU A 477 -21.04 2.79 -1.12
CA GLU A 477 -19.63 2.56 -0.77
C GLU A 477 -18.69 2.68 -1.97
N ASP A 478 -19.16 2.34 -3.16
CA ASP A 478 -18.37 2.52 -4.39
C ASP A 478 -18.30 3.98 -4.82
N MET A 479 -19.40 4.71 -4.70
CA MET A 479 -19.40 6.16 -4.93
C MET A 479 -18.49 6.88 -3.91
N ALA A 480 -18.52 6.45 -2.65
CA ALA A 480 -17.63 6.96 -1.62
C ALA A 480 -16.16 6.61 -1.93
N SER A 481 -15.90 5.43 -2.50
CA SER A 481 -14.56 5.03 -2.96
C SER A 481 -14.02 5.95 -4.06
N ASP A 482 -14.83 6.35 -5.04
CA ASP A 482 -14.42 7.30 -6.09
C ASP A 482 -14.03 8.66 -5.52
N ILE A 483 -14.86 9.21 -4.63
CA ILE A 483 -14.58 10.50 -3.98
C ILE A 483 -13.34 10.41 -3.10
N PHE A 484 -13.19 9.30 -2.40
CA PHE A 484 -12.02 9.04 -1.57
C PHE A 484 -10.73 9.04 -2.41
N LEU A 485 -10.69 8.28 -3.52
CA LEU A 485 -9.53 8.20 -4.41
C LEU A 485 -9.15 9.57 -4.99
N LEU A 486 -10.15 10.36 -5.42
CA LEU A 486 -9.90 11.69 -5.96
C LEU A 486 -9.36 12.64 -4.88
N SER A 487 -9.93 12.59 -3.68
CA SER A 487 -9.49 13.41 -2.54
C SER A 487 -8.04 13.10 -2.13
N GLU A 488 -7.68 11.82 -2.12
CA GLU A 488 -6.29 11.38 -1.90
C GLU A 488 -5.36 11.88 -3.01
N SER A 489 -5.81 11.83 -4.26
CA SER A 489 -5.05 12.36 -5.39
C SER A 489 -4.88 13.89 -5.33
N PHE A 490 -5.81 14.64 -4.75
CA PHE A 490 -5.60 16.08 -4.49
C PHE A 490 -4.58 16.31 -3.36
N ARG A 491 -4.67 15.54 -2.28
CA ARG A 491 -3.74 15.61 -1.13
C ARG A 491 -2.29 15.34 -1.51
N SER A 492 -2.04 14.56 -2.56
CA SER A 492 -0.68 14.24 -3.01
C SER A 492 -0.04 15.34 -3.87
N LEU A 493 -0.82 16.28 -4.42
CA LEU A 493 -0.33 17.26 -5.39
C LEU A 493 0.18 18.59 -4.80
N ASN A 494 -0.28 19.06 -3.63
CA ASN A 494 0.17 20.35 -3.05
C ASN A 494 -0.24 20.57 -1.58
N SER A 495 0.24 21.66 -0.94
CA SER A 495 -0.03 22.02 0.47
C SER A 495 -1.34 22.80 0.71
N ASN A 496 -1.92 23.46 -0.30
CA ASN A 496 -3.23 24.13 -0.21
C ASN A 496 -4.38 23.17 -0.58
N VAL A 497 -4.40 22.02 0.10
CA VAL A 497 -5.31 20.89 -0.16
C VAL A 497 -6.77 21.22 0.11
N THR A 498 -7.02 21.99 1.18
CA THR A 498 -8.36 22.16 1.76
C THR A 498 -9.33 22.79 0.76
N ASP A 499 -8.88 23.82 0.04
CA ASP A 499 -9.72 24.54 -0.93
C ASP A 499 -10.19 23.65 -2.09
N LEU A 500 -9.32 22.74 -2.60
CA LEU A 500 -9.66 21.88 -3.74
C LEU A 500 -10.76 20.87 -3.41
N VAL A 501 -10.58 20.17 -2.28
CA VAL A 501 -11.52 19.14 -1.83
C VAL A 501 -12.87 19.77 -1.51
N ASP A 502 -12.86 20.92 -0.84
CA ASP A 502 -14.09 21.61 -0.44
C ASP A 502 -14.89 22.11 -1.65
N ILE A 503 -14.23 22.71 -2.65
CA ILE A 503 -14.89 23.16 -3.89
C ILE A 503 -15.51 21.97 -4.64
N PHE A 504 -14.79 20.85 -4.72
CA PHE A 504 -15.28 19.64 -5.36
C PHE A 504 -16.52 19.09 -4.63
N ILE A 505 -16.43 18.92 -3.30
CA ILE A 505 -17.49 18.34 -2.47
C ILE A 505 -18.74 19.23 -2.50
N ASP A 506 -18.60 20.55 -2.39
CA ASP A 506 -19.74 21.48 -2.47
C ASP A 506 -20.47 21.34 -3.81
N SER A 507 -19.75 21.31 -4.93
CA SER A 507 -20.37 21.16 -6.24
C SER A 507 -20.99 19.76 -6.45
N TYR A 508 -20.32 18.72 -5.96
CA TYR A 508 -20.84 17.35 -5.99
C TYR A 508 -22.16 17.24 -5.20
N ASN A 509 -22.21 17.79 -3.99
CA ASN A 509 -23.40 17.79 -3.14
C ASN A 509 -24.59 18.51 -3.78
N ARG A 510 -24.34 19.63 -4.48
CA ARG A 510 -25.40 20.34 -5.22
C ARG A 510 -25.92 19.57 -6.42
N SER A 511 -25.13 18.65 -6.96
CA SER A 511 -25.41 17.95 -8.21
C SER A 511 -25.96 16.54 -8.02
N PHE A 512 -25.86 15.97 -6.82
CA PHE A 512 -26.33 14.62 -6.50
C PHE A 512 -27.16 14.60 -5.23
N ARG A 513 -28.45 14.26 -5.37
CA ARG A 513 -29.43 14.32 -4.27
C ARG A 513 -29.07 13.43 -3.08
N ASP A 514 -28.53 12.24 -3.32
CA ASP A 514 -28.20 11.27 -2.27
C ASP A 514 -26.74 11.39 -1.78
N SER A 515 -26.11 12.56 -2.01
CA SER A 515 -24.71 12.77 -1.65
C SER A 515 -24.44 12.65 -0.15
N SER A 516 -25.43 12.93 0.70
CA SER A 516 -25.31 12.83 2.16
C SER A 516 -24.89 11.43 2.63
N LEU A 517 -25.52 10.38 2.09
CA LEU A 517 -25.18 8.98 2.39
C LEU A 517 -23.76 8.62 1.93
N VAL A 518 -23.35 9.16 0.78
CA VAL A 518 -21.99 8.97 0.27
C VAL A 518 -20.97 9.65 1.18
N MET A 519 -21.25 10.88 1.65
CA MET A 519 -20.36 11.62 2.56
C MET A 519 -20.26 10.98 3.94
N GLU A 520 -21.36 10.43 4.46
CA GLU A 520 -21.34 9.65 5.69
C GLU A 520 -20.44 8.41 5.55
N THR A 521 -20.61 7.68 4.46
CA THR A 521 -19.79 6.50 4.15
C THR A 521 -18.32 6.86 3.97
N LEU A 522 -18.02 7.96 3.28
CA LEU A 522 -16.67 8.49 3.09
C LEU A 522 -15.99 8.77 4.45
N ASN A 523 -16.69 9.44 5.37
CA ASN A 523 -16.17 9.72 6.71
C ASN A 523 -15.89 8.43 7.51
N LEU A 524 -16.74 7.40 7.36
CA LEU A 524 -16.49 6.09 7.95
C LEU A 524 -15.25 5.41 7.34
N MET A 525 -15.06 5.49 6.02
CA MET A 525 -13.88 4.96 5.33
C MET A 525 -12.59 5.64 5.81
N GLU A 526 -12.59 6.98 5.89
CA GLU A 526 -11.44 7.75 6.40
C GLU A 526 -11.11 7.40 7.85
N LYS A 527 -12.12 7.14 8.68
CA LYS A 527 -11.92 6.66 10.06
C LYS A 527 -11.32 5.25 10.08
N ARG A 528 -11.77 4.31 9.23
CA ARG A 528 -11.24 2.94 9.19
C ARG A 528 -9.74 2.90 8.87
N ARG A 529 -9.24 3.73 7.96
CA ARG A 529 -7.80 3.86 7.65
C ARG A 529 -6.94 4.41 8.79
N ARG A 530 -7.55 5.05 9.80
CA ARG A 530 -6.85 5.49 11.02
C ARG A 530 -6.76 4.38 12.07
N TYR A 531 -7.39 3.22 11.84
CA TYR A 531 -7.39 2.06 12.72
C TYR A 531 -6.88 0.83 11.94
N VAL A 532 -5.57 0.74 11.76
CA VAL A 532 -4.87 -0.52 11.48
C VAL A 532 -3.72 -0.66 12.46
#